data_AF-A0A1Q3CVZ6-F1
#
_entry.id   AF-A0A1Q3CVZ6-F1
#
_cell.length_a   1.000
_cell.length_b   1.000
_cell.length_c   1.000
_cell.angle_alpha   90.00
_cell.angle_beta   90.00
_cell.angle_gamma   90.00
#
_symmetry.space_group_name_H-M   'P 1'
#
loop_
_entity.id
_entity.type
_entity.pdbx_description
1 polymer ?
#
loop_
_entity_poly.entity_id
_entity_poly.type
_entity_poly.pdbx_seq_one_letter_code
_entity_poly.pdbx_strand_id
1 'polypeptide(L)'
;EIQQRKKCEENELLCNGHILNTVSDRLYLLFSGMKTAREIWNALEFKYTAEEQGTNKYLISKYFDFKMVNTKTLLEQVYELQLIVNKIHALTIDVPETFQVWVIIAKLLSSCKEY
;
A
#
# COMPACT_ATOMS: atom_id res chain seq x y z
N GLU A 1 -45.15 -6.46 1.31
CA GLU A 1 -44.18 -5.99 2.33
C GLU A 1 -43.41 -7.12 3.03
N ILE A 2 -44.05 -8.07 3.73
CA ILE A 2 -43.35 -9.16 4.46
C ILE A 2 -42.48 -10.04 3.54
N GLN A 3 -42.99 -10.40 2.36
CA GLN A 3 -42.26 -11.26 1.41
C GLN A 3 -41.06 -10.56 0.74
N GLN A 4 -41.12 -9.23 0.61
CA GLN A 4 -39.99 -8.43 0.13
C GLN A 4 -38.90 -8.31 1.18
N ARG A 5 -39.25 -8.20 2.47
CA ARG A 5 -38.27 -8.20 3.57
C ARG A 5 -37.52 -9.52 3.67
N LYS A 6 -38.22 -10.65 3.60
CA LYS A 6 -37.59 -11.99 3.60
C LYS A 6 -36.59 -12.16 2.46
N LYS A 7 -36.97 -11.76 1.24
CA LYS A 7 -36.07 -11.80 0.07
C LYS A 7 -34.83 -10.92 0.26
N CYS A 8 -34.97 -9.77 0.93
CA CYS A 8 -33.85 -8.90 1.25
C CYS A 8 -32.88 -9.55 2.25
N GLU A 9 -33.41 -10.19 3.30
CA GLU A 9 -32.61 -10.91 4.30
C GLU A 9 -31.87 -12.11 3.70
N GLU A 10 -32.53 -12.89 2.84
CA GLU A 10 -31.90 -14.00 2.09
C GLU A 10 -30.78 -13.51 1.18
N ASN A 11 -30.99 -12.42 0.45
CA ASN A 11 -29.97 -11.82 -0.40
C ASN A 11 -28.77 -11.31 0.40
N GLU A 12 -29.01 -10.72 1.58
CA GLU A 12 -27.95 -10.23 2.47
C GLU A 12 -27.09 -11.38 3.00
N LEU A 13 -27.72 -12.48 3.43
CA LEU A 13 -27.02 -13.69 3.87
C LEU A 13 -26.18 -14.31 2.74
N LEU A 14 -26.74 -14.37 1.53
CA LEU A 14 -26.03 -14.86 0.36
C LEU A 14 -24.81 -13.99 0.04
N CYS A 15 -24.98 -12.67 0.05
CA CYS A 15 -23.90 -11.71 -0.18
C CYS A 15 -22.79 -11.83 0.87
N ASN A 16 -23.15 -11.91 2.16
CA ASN A 16 -22.21 -12.16 3.26
C ASN A 16 -21.42 -13.44 3.03
N GLY A 17 -22.10 -14.54 2.71
CA GLY A 17 -21.46 -15.83 2.45
C GLY A 17 -20.49 -15.75 1.27
N HIS A 18 -20.86 -15.08 0.19
CA HIS A 18 -19.98 -14.90 -0.97
C HIS A 18 -18.73 -14.08 -0.64
N ILE A 19 -18.87 -12.96 0.06
CA ILE A 19 -17.72 -12.13 0.45
C ILE A 19 -16.80 -12.90 1.41
N LEU A 20 -17.37 -13.59 2.40
CA LEU A 20 -16.58 -14.33 3.37
C LEU A 20 -15.86 -15.54 2.77
N ASN A 21 -16.41 -16.17 1.73
CA ASN A 21 -15.78 -17.29 1.05
C ASN A 21 -14.57 -16.89 0.18
N THR A 22 -14.40 -15.61 -0.16
CA THR A 22 -13.27 -15.14 -0.97
C THR A 22 -12.10 -14.65 -0.14
N VAL A 23 -12.30 -14.39 1.16
CA VAL A 23 -11.25 -13.91 2.06
C VAL A 23 -10.49 -15.07 2.70
N SER A 24 -9.26 -14.81 3.17
CA SER A 24 -8.47 -15.81 3.90
C SER A 24 -9.10 -16.17 5.24
N ASP A 25 -8.77 -17.36 5.78
CA ASP A 25 -9.27 -17.85 7.08
C ASP A 25 -9.14 -16.83 8.21
N ARG A 26 -8.03 -16.09 8.23
CA ARG A 26 -7.79 -15.04 9.22
C ARG A 26 -8.78 -13.89 9.10
N LEU A 27 -9.09 -13.45 7.88
CA LEU A 27 -10.05 -12.37 7.63
C LEU A 27 -11.48 -12.86 7.83
N TYR A 28 -11.77 -14.11 7.49
CA TYR A 28 -13.05 -14.74 7.80
C TYR A 28 -13.37 -14.66 9.30
N LEU A 29 -12.43 -15.06 10.16
CA LEU A 29 -12.59 -14.97 11.62
C LEU A 29 -12.82 -13.53 12.10
N LEU A 30 -12.15 -12.55 11.50
CA LEU A 30 -12.29 -11.13 11.84
C LEU A 30 -13.64 -10.53 11.43
N PHE A 31 -14.19 -10.93 10.28
CA PHE A 31 -15.37 -10.30 9.69
C PHE A 31 -16.67 -11.11 9.84
N SER A 32 -16.59 -12.39 10.24
CA SER A 32 -17.75 -13.27 10.43
C SER A 32 -18.78 -12.77 11.46
N GLY A 33 -18.39 -11.87 12.36
CA GLY A 33 -19.29 -11.23 13.34
C GLY A 33 -20.07 -10.02 12.83
N MET A 34 -19.79 -9.54 11.62
CA MET A 34 -20.48 -8.40 11.01
C MET A 34 -21.82 -8.83 10.42
N LYS A 35 -22.83 -7.96 10.50
CA LYS A 35 -24.22 -8.35 10.19
C LYS A 35 -24.57 -8.14 8.73
N THR A 36 -23.94 -7.15 8.09
CA THR A 36 -24.27 -6.76 6.73
C THR A 36 -23.07 -6.89 5.79
N ALA A 37 -23.36 -7.16 4.52
CA ALA A 37 -22.36 -7.29 3.47
C ALA A 37 -21.62 -5.97 3.27
N ARG A 38 -22.35 -4.87 3.45
CA ARG A 38 -21.80 -3.52 3.42
C ARG A 38 -20.81 -3.27 4.54
N GLU A 39 -21.07 -3.74 5.77
CA GLU A 39 -20.12 -3.60 6.88
C GLU A 39 -18.83 -4.37 6.59
N ILE A 40 -18.94 -5.62 6.11
CA ILE A 40 -17.79 -6.45 5.72
C ILE A 40 -17.00 -5.77 4.60
N TRP A 41 -17.68 -5.30 3.55
CA TRP A 41 -17.06 -4.60 2.43
C TRP A 41 -16.33 -3.34 2.87
N ASN A 42 -16.98 -2.46 3.64
CA ASN A 42 -16.36 -1.23 4.13
C ASN A 42 -15.15 -1.50 5.02
N ALA A 43 -15.21 -2.55 5.85
CA ALA A 43 -14.10 -2.91 6.73
C ALA A 43 -12.90 -3.47 5.94
N LEU A 44 -13.16 -4.26 4.90
CA LEU A 44 -12.13 -4.70 3.95
C LEU A 44 -11.52 -3.50 3.23
N GLU A 45 -12.35 -2.65 2.64
CA GLU A 45 -11.91 -1.43 1.94
C GLU A 45 -11.05 -0.55 2.85
N PHE A 46 -11.54 -0.21 4.04
CA PHE A 46 -10.79 0.59 5.01
C PHE A 46 -9.43 -0.04 5.36
N LYS A 47 -9.39 -1.35 5.62
CA LYS A 47 -8.15 -2.06 5.98
C LYS A 47 -7.13 -1.99 4.85
N TYR A 48 -7.54 -2.32 3.63
CA TYR A 48 -6.63 -2.37 2.49
C TYR A 48 -6.22 -0.98 2.01
N THR A 49 -7.12 0.01 2.05
CA THR A 49 -6.77 1.40 1.77
C THR A 49 -5.79 1.97 2.81
N ALA A 50 -5.97 1.66 4.10
CA ALA A 50 -5.02 2.10 5.14
C ALA A 50 -3.64 1.44 4.99
N GLU A 51 -3.60 0.15 4.64
CA GLU A 51 -2.36 -0.59 4.37
C GLU A 51 -1.64 -0.04 3.12
N GLU A 52 -2.38 0.24 2.06
CA GLU A 52 -1.87 0.89 0.85
C GLU A 52 -1.30 2.27 1.17
N GLN A 53 -2.06 3.13 1.85
CA GLN A 53 -1.59 4.46 2.26
C GLN A 53 -0.34 4.39 3.15
N GLY A 54 -0.30 3.42 4.08
CA GLY A 54 0.88 3.17 4.92
C GLY A 54 2.09 2.75 4.12
N THR A 55 1.91 1.85 3.15
CA THR A 55 2.97 1.35 2.26
C THR A 55 3.49 2.46 1.34
N ASN A 56 2.59 3.25 0.76
CA ASN A 56 2.91 4.40 -0.08
C ASN A 56 3.73 5.42 0.71
N LYS A 57 3.25 5.79 1.92
CA LYS A 57 3.96 6.73 2.81
C LYS A 57 5.35 6.20 3.19
N TYR A 58 5.47 4.93 3.53
CA TYR A 58 6.75 4.32 3.90
C TYR A 58 7.76 4.37 2.75
N LEU A 59 7.36 3.96 1.54
CA LEU A 59 8.25 3.96 0.37
C LEU A 59 8.67 5.36 -0.04
N ILE A 60 7.74 6.32 -0.03
CA ILE A 60 8.04 7.73 -0.31
C ILE A 60 9.03 8.28 0.73
N SER A 61 8.78 8.06 2.03
CA SER A 61 9.71 8.50 3.09
C SER A 61 11.08 7.88 2.88
N LYS A 62 11.15 6.56 2.63
CA LYS A 62 12.40 5.85 2.38
C LYS A 62 13.19 6.42 1.20
N TYR A 63 12.51 6.83 0.12
CA TYR A 63 13.15 7.48 -1.03
C TYR A 63 13.77 8.85 -0.65
N PHE A 64 13.02 9.68 0.07
CA PHE A 64 13.48 10.99 0.52
C PHE A 64 14.61 10.89 1.55
N ASP A 65 14.47 9.98 2.52
CA ASP A 65 15.40 9.77 3.62
C ASP A 65 16.65 8.98 3.21
N PHE A 66 16.69 8.41 2.00
CA PHE A 66 17.87 7.70 1.49
C PHE A 66 19.09 8.62 1.50
N LYS A 67 20.18 8.19 2.14
CA LYS A 67 21.46 8.91 2.14
C LYS A 67 22.51 8.07 1.49
N MET A 68 23.40 8.70 0.73
CA MET A 68 24.59 8.02 0.26
C MET A 68 25.63 7.98 1.38
N VAL A 69 26.40 6.90 1.43
CA VAL A 69 27.41 6.60 2.44
C VAL A 69 28.72 6.25 1.75
N ASN A 70 29.84 6.63 2.37
CA ASN A 70 31.17 6.40 1.80
C ASN A 70 31.64 4.94 1.89
N THR A 71 30.91 4.08 2.61
CA THR A 71 31.25 2.67 2.81
C THR A 71 30.81 1.77 1.65
N LYS A 72 30.00 2.27 0.71
CA LYS A 72 29.48 1.53 -0.45
C LYS A 72 29.90 2.23 -1.73
N THR A 73 29.98 1.50 -2.83
CA THR A 73 30.22 2.11 -4.14
C THR A 73 29.01 2.96 -4.56
N LEU A 74 29.24 3.96 -5.40
CA LEU A 74 28.15 4.78 -5.94
C LEU A 74 27.13 3.92 -6.71
N LEU A 75 27.62 2.95 -7.47
CA LEU A 75 26.79 2.07 -8.29
C LEU A 75 25.83 1.25 -7.43
N GLU A 76 26.30 0.61 -6.36
CA GLU A 76 25.45 -0.14 -5.41
C GLU A 76 24.35 0.74 -4.83
N GLN A 77 24.68 1.98 -4.49
CA GLN A 77 23.73 2.91 -3.88
C GLN A 77 22.70 3.43 -4.88
N VAL A 78 23.09 3.67 -6.13
CA VAL A 78 22.16 3.99 -7.23
C VAL A 78 21.22 2.82 -7.49
N TYR A 79 21.71 1.57 -7.46
CA TYR A 79 20.84 0.39 -7.57
C TYR A 79 19.84 0.29 -6.42
N GLU A 80 20.27 0.52 -5.16
CA GLU A 80 19.37 0.54 -4.01
C GLU A 80 18.27 1.61 -4.15
N LEU A 81 18.63 2.81 -4.62
CA LEU A 81 17.68 3.88 -4.87
C LEU A 81 16.70 3.51 -6.01
N GLN A 82 17.20 2.93 -7.10
CA GLN A 82 16.37 2.48 -8.23
C GLN A 82 15.37 1.40 -7.81
N LEU A 83 15.75 0.49 -6.91
CA LEU A 83 14.83 -0.50 -6.35
C LEU A 83 13.68 0.15 -5.57
N ILE A 84 13.94 1.24 -4.86
CA ILE A 84 12.89 2.00 -4.17
C ILE A 84 11.97 2.67 -5.20
N VAL A 85 12.53 3.34 -6.22
CA VAL A 85 11.78 3.97 -7.31
C VAL A 85 10.88 2.96 -8.03
N ASN A 86 11.40 1.77 -8.36
CA ASN A 86 10.62 0.72 -9.01
C ASN A 86 9.44 0.25 -8.14
N LYS A 87 9.60 0.18 -6.81
CA LYS A 87 8.50 -0.14 -5.89
C LYS A 87 7.45 0.97 -5.84
N ILE A 88 7.86 2.23 -5.96
CA ILE A 88 6.95 3.39 -6.03
C ILE A 88 6.16 3.36 -7.35
N HIS A 89 6.82 3.08 -8.47
CA HIS A 89 6.13 2.91 -9.76
C HIS A 89 5.13 1.74 -9.76
N ALA A 90 5.43 0.64 -9.06
CA ALA A 90 4.50 -0.48 -8.90
C ALA A 90 3.21 -0.08 -8.16
N LEU A 91 3.24 1.01 -7.39
CA LEU A 91 2.08 1.62 -6.74
C LEU A 91 1.41 2.70 -7.59
N THR A 92 1.74 2.78 -8.89
CA THR A 92 1.23 3.76 -9.85
C THR A 92 1.58 5.22 -9.54
N ILE A 93 2.54 5.45 -8.65
CA ILE A 93 3.07 6.77 -8.34
C ILE A 93 4.21 7.06 -9.31
N ASP A 94 4.06 8.08 -10.14
CA ASP A 94 5.08 8.48 -11.10
C ASP A 94 6.13 9.38 -10.44
N VAL A 95 7.40 9.10 -10.71
CA VAL A 95 8.54 9.89 -10.23
C VAL A 95 9.30 10.39 -11.47
N PRO A 96 9.13 11.67 -11.86
CA PRO A 96 9.75 12.20 -13.08
C PRO A 96 11.26 12.00 -13.09
N GLU A 97 11.83 11.58 -14.22
CA GLU A 97 13.27 11.33 -14.36
C GLU A 97 14.10 12.57 -13.99
N THR A 98 13.65 13.76 -14.39
CA THR A 98 14.29 15.03 -14.04
C THR A 98 14.38 15.22 -12.54
N PHE A 99 13.32 14.89 -11.79
CA PHE A 99 13.31 14.96 -10.33
C PHE A 99 14.29 13.96 -9.72
N GLN A 100 14.37 12.73 -10.26
CA GLN A 100 15.30 11.71 -9.79
C GLN A 100 16.76 12.16 -9.95
N VAL A 101 17.12 12.75 -11.09
CA VAL A 101 18.45 13.29 -11.36
C VAL A 101 18.83 14.35 -10.32
N TRP A 102 17.94 15.31 -10.06
CA TRP A 102 18.18 16.36 -9.05
C TRP A 102 18.33 15.78 -7.64
N VAL A 103 17.51 14.79 -7.28
CA VAL A 103 17.59 14.10 -6.00
C VAL A 103 18.93 13.37 -5.85
N ILE A 104 19.39 12.66 -6.88
CA ILE A 104 20.70 11.98 -6.87
C ILE A 104 21.83 13.00 -6.68
N ILE A 105 21.82 14.11 -7.43
CA ILE A 105 22.81 15.18 -7.29
C ILE A 105 22.81 15.75 -5.86
N ALA A 106 21.64 16.02 -5.28
CA ALA A 106 21.52 16.54 -3.93
C ALA A 106 22.06 15.56 -2.86
N LYS A 107 21.77 14.25 -3.02
CA LYS A 107 22.26 13.19 -2.14
C LYS A 107 23.78 12.98 -2.24
N LEU A 108 24.34 13.10 -3.45
CA LEU A 108 25.79 13.11 -3.67
C LEU A 108 26.47 14.30 -2.97
N LEU A 109 25.94 15.51 -3.19
CA LEU A 109 26.51 16.74 -2.61
C LEU A 109 26.44 16.76 -1.08
N SER A 110 25.41 16.17 -0.48
CA SER A 110 25.28 16.09 0.98
C SER A 110 26.28 15.11 1.60
N SER A 111 26.55 13.99 0.93
CA SER A 111 27.52 12.98 1.41
C SER A 111 28.96 13.51 1.41
N CYS A 112 29.27 14.46 0.51
CA CYS A 112 30.58 15.14 0.48
C CYS A 112 30.73 16.24 1.55
N LYS A 113 29.64 16.72 2.16
CA LYS A 113 29.68 17.77 3.20
C LYS A 113 29.88 17.22 4.62
N GLU A 114 29.83 15.91 4.81
CA GLU A 114 30.12 15.25 6.09
C GLU A 114 31.64 15.00 6.30
N TYR A 115 32.48 15.69 5.52
CA TYR A 115 33.95 15.71 5.59
C TYR A 115 34.43 17.09 6.05
#